data_AF-A0A383EM31-F1
#
_entry.id   AF-A0A383EM31-F1
#
_cell.length_a   1.000
_cell.length_b   1.000
_cell.length_c   1.000
_cell.angle_alpha   90.00
_cell.angle_beta   90.00
_cell.angle_gamma   90.00
#
_symmetry.space_group_name_H-M   'P 1'
#
loop_
_entity.id
_entity.type
_entity.pdbx_description
1 polymer ?
#
loop_
_entity_poly.entity_id
_entity_poly.type
_entity_poly.pdbx_seq_one_letter_code
_entity_poly.pdbx_strand_id
1 'polypeptide(L)' 'MNKLVLVAMSGGVDSSVALSKVLDMGYNAIGITMKLWDNRDPKTNVIKPSLCNSVDAISGAKLICDRFGVKHYTINFMDL' A
#
# COMPACT_ATOMS: atom_id res chain seq x y z
N MET A 1 20.06 -0.35 -17.47
CA MET A 1 19.24 0.57 -16.64
C MET A 1 18.20 -0.26 -15.91
N ASN A 2 18.26 -0.35 -14.58
CA ASN A 2 17.17 -0.97 -13.81
C ASN A 2 15.99 -0.01 -13.77
N LYS A 3 14.86 -0.41 -14.35
CA LYS A 3 13.62 0.37 -14.29
C LYS A 3 13.13 0.43 -12.85
N LEU A 4 12.55 1.56 -12.48
CA LEU A 4 11.90 1.75 -11.19
C LEU A 4 10.42 1.35 -11.31
N VAL A 5 9.98 0.43 -10.46
CA VAL A 5 8.60 -0.06 -10.43
C VAL A 5 7.91 0.47 -9.19
N LEU A 6 6.76 1.12 -9.38
CA LEU A 6 5.88 1.54 -8.30
C LEU A 6 4.92 0.38 -8.03
N VAL A 7 4.94 -0.15 -6.80
CA VAL A 7 4.09 -1.26 -6.39
C VAL A 7 3.01 -0.72 -5.46
N ALA A 8 1.75 -0.92 -5.83
CA ALA A 8 0.63 -0.60 -4.95
C ALA A 8 0.59 -1.59 -3.78
N MET A 9 0.77 -1.08 -2.57
CA MET A 9 0.85 -1.84 -1.33
C MET A 9 -0.42 -1.62 -0.50
N SER A 10 -1.30 -2.62 -0.45
CA SER A 10 -2.51 -2.59 0.37
C SER A 10 -2.28 -3.11 1.80
N GLY A 11 -1.12 -3.71 2.05
CA GLY A 11 -0.81 -4.45 3.28
C GLY A 11 -1.25 -5.93 3.22
N GLY A 12 -1.89 -6.34 2.13
CA GLY A 12 -2.29 -7.73 1.89
C GLY A 12 -1.18 -8.60 1.30
N VAL A 13 -1.41 -9.92 1.34
CA VAL A 13 -0.48 -10.94 0.84
C VAL A 13 -0.16 -10.74 -0.65
N ASP A 14 -1.17 -10.49 -1.48
CA ASP A 14 -0.99 -10.37 -2.94
C ASP A 14 -0.02 -9.23 -3.31
N SER A 15 -0.22 -8.05 -2.71
CA SER A 15 0.68 -6.90 -2.93
C SER A 15 2.10 -7.17 -2.43
N SER A 16 2.24 -7.96 -1.37
CA SER A 16 3.54 -8.34 -0.81
C SER A 16 4.30 -9.31 -1.73
N VAL A 17 3.60 -10.30 -2.29
CA VAL A 17 4.17 -11.24 -3.26
C VAL A 17 4.52 -10.53 -4.56
N ALA A 18 3.69 -9.59 -5.01
CA ALA A 18 3.98 -8.76 -6.17
C ALA A 18 5.29 -7.96 -5.98
N LEU A 19 5.47 -7.31 -4.82
CA LEU A 19 6.72 -6.62 -4.48
C LEU A 19 7.92 -7.58 -4.51
N SER A 20 7.81 -8.75 -3.88
CA SER A 20 8.88 -9.75 -3.88
C SER A 20 9.26 -10.17 -5.30
N LYS A 21 8.28 -10.39 -6.18
CA LYS A 21 8.55 -10.77 -7.58
C LYS A 21 9.23 -9.68 -8.39
N VAL A 22 8.87 -8.42 -8.15
CA VAL A 22 9.56 -7.28 -8.78
C VAL A 22 11.04 -7.25 -8.39
N LEU A 23 11.34 -7.50 -7.12
CA LEU A 23 12.73 -7.58 -6.62
C LEU A 23 13.47 -8.80 -7.18
N ASP A 24 12.85 -9.98 -7.20
CA ASP A 24 13.42 -11.21 -7.77
C ASP A 24 13.80 -11.05 -9.25
N MET A 25 13.02 -10.26 -10.01
CA MET A 25 13.30 -9.95 -11.41
C MET A 25 14.43 -8.91 -11.60
N GLY A 26 15.01 -8.41 -10.50
CA GLY A 26 16.12 -7.46 -10.52
C GLY A 26 15.71 -6.00 -10.72
N TYR A 27 14.43 -5.64 -10.54
CA TYR A 27 13.99 -4.25 -10.62
C TYR A 27 14.20 -3.50 -9.30
N ASN A 28 14.34 -2.18 -9.39
CA ASN A 28 14.21 -1.31 -8.23
C ASN A 28 12.72 -1.08 -7.95
N ALA A 29 12.33 -1.06 -6.68
CA ALA A 29 10.93 -0.87 -6.28
C ALA A 29 10.73 0.30 -5.31
N ILE A 30 9.55 0.90 -5.37
CA ILE A 30 8.98 1.76 -4.32
C ILE A 30 7.58 1.26 -4.03
N GLY A 31 7.27 1.03 -2.75
CA GLY A 31 5.93 0.71 -2.30
C GLY A 31 5.08 1.98 -2.12
N ILE A 32 3.82 1.94 -2.56
CA ILE A 32 2.87 3.05 -2.38
C ILE A 32 1.56 2.52 -1.84
N THR A 33 1.08 3.11 -0.74
CA THR A 33 -0.30 2.94 -0.28
C THR A 33 -1.13 4.17 -0.67
N MET A 34 -2.32 3.94 -1.22
CA MET A 34 -3.21 5.01 -1.68
C MET A 34 -4.49 5.02 -0.86
N LYS A 35 -4.78 6.14 -0.22
CA LYS A 35 -6.07 6.36 0.45
C LYS A 35 -7.06 6.91 -0.57
N LEU A 36 -7.98 6.06 -1.01
CA LEU A 36 -8.89 6.34 -2.12
C LEU A 36 -10.31 6.74 -1.70
N TRP A 37 -10.77 6.32 -0.51
CA TRP A 37 -12.12 6.64 -0.03
C TRP A 37 -12.15 6.85 1.50
N ASP A 38 -13.15 7.56 2.00
CA ASP A 38 -13.45 7.59 3.43
C ASP A 38 -14.20 6.30 3.81
N ASN A 39 -13.91 5.74 4.98
CA ASN A 39 -14.57 4.54 5.46
C ASN A 39 -15.91 4.84 6.18
N ARG A 40 -16.42 6.06 6.04
CA ARG A 40 -17.74 6.46 6.52
C ARG A 40 -18.84 5.89 5.63
N ASP A 41 -19.75 5.14 6.25
CA ASP A 41 -20.96 4.69 5.60
C ASP A 41 -21.86 5.91 5.31
N PRO A 42 -22.19 6.22 4.03
CA PRO A 42 -22.90 7.45 3.68
C PRO A 42 -24.32 7.54 4.27
N LYS A 43 -24.91 6.40 4.63
CA LYS A 43 -26.29 6.34 5.15
C LYS A 43 -26.34 6.46 6.66
N THR A 44 -25.32 5.95 7.35
CA THR A 44 -25.30 5.86 8.82
C THR A 44 -24.28 6.79 9.48
N ASN A 45 -23.38 7.41 8.70
CA ASN A 45 -22.22 8.17 9.17
C ASN A 45 -21.27 7.40 10.12
N VAL A 46 -21.43 6.07 10.19
CA VAL A 46 -20.57 5.21 11.01
C VAL A 46 -19.28 4.92 10.24
N ILE A 47 -18.13 5.10 10.90
CA ILE A 47 -16.83 4.69 10.38
C ILE A 47 -16.72 3.16 10.53
N LYS A 48 -16.74 2.43 9.42
CA LYS A 48 -16.45 0.99 9.44
C LYS A 48 -14.94 0.79 9.26
N PRO A 49 -14.28 -0.08 10.04
CA PRO A 49 -12.89 -0.44 9.75
C PRO A 49 -12.84 -1.08 8.37
N SER A 50 -12.09 -0.52 7.41
CA SER A 50 -11.80 -1.20 6.16
C SER A 50 -10.40 -1.81 6.22
N LEU A 51 -10.29 -3.06 5.77
CA LEU A 51 -9.08 -3.87 5.86
C LEU A 51 -7.92 -3.33 5.02
N CYS A 52 -8.18 -2.48 4.03
CA CYS A 52 -7.16 -1.93 3.12
C CYS A 52 -6.84 -0.44 3.36
N ASN A 53 -7.63 0.24 4.19
CA ASN A 53 -7.53 1.70 4.40
C ASN A 53 -7.49 2.07 5.89
N SER A 54 -7.27 1.08 6.76
CA SER A 54 -7.02 1.27 8.18
C SER A 54 -5.56 1.68 8.42
N VAL A 55 -5.31 2.28 9.58
CA VAL A 55 -3.95 2.59 10.05
C VAL A 55 -3.12 1.31 10.13
N ASP A 56 -3.73 0.19 10.51
CA ASP A 56 -3.06 -1.12 10.57
C ASP A 56 -2.64 -1.62 9.19
N ALA A 57 -3.47 -1.44 8.15
CA ALA A 57 -3.16 -1.82 6.78
C ALA A 57 -1.97 -1.02 6.22
N ILE A 58 -1.98 0.30 6.45
CA ILE A 58 -0.89 1.20 6.05
C ILE A 58 0.41 0.83 6.79
N SER A 59 0.31 0.57 8.10
CA SER A 59 1.45 0.17 8.92
C SER A 59 2.00 -1.20 8.51
N GLY A 60 1.12 -2.14 8.16
CA GLY A 60 1.48 -3.45 7.62
C GLY A 60 2.20 -3.33 6.28
N ALA A 61 1.66 -2.53 5.35
CA ALA A 61 2.30 -2.23 4.07
C ALA A 61 3.71 -1.65 4.27
N LYS A 62 3.86 -0.68 5.17
CA LYS A 62 5.15 -0.11 5.53
C LYS A 62 6.12 -1.16 6.09
N LEU A 63 5.67 -1.97 7.05
CA LEU A 63 6.49 -3.00 7.67
C LEU A 63 6.99 -4.02 6.64
N ILE A 64 6.14 -4.42 5.70
CA ILE A 64 6.52 -5.33 4.61
C ILE A 64 7.61 -4.68 3.74
N CYS A 65 7.43 -3.43 3.29
CA CYS A 65 8.44 -2.72 2.51
C CYS A 65 9.76 -2.58 3.28
N ASP A 66 9.72 -2.26 4.57
CA ASP A 66 10.91 -2.13 5.43
C ASP A 66 11.69 -3.47 5.51
N ARG A 67 10.99 -4.62 5.58
CA ARG A 67 11.63 -5.96 5.56
C ARG A 67 12.36 -6.25 4.26
N PHE A 68 11.92 -5.69 3.14
CA PHE A 68 12.57 -5.80 1.84
C PHE A 68 13.59 -4.68 1.56
N GLY A 69 13.79 -3.74 2.50
CA GLY A 69 14.66 -2.57 2.28
C GLY A 69 14.13 -1.59 1.23
N VAL A 70 12.82 -1.60 0.98
CA VAL A 70 12.13 -0.80 -0.03
C VAL A 70 11.50 0.44 0.61
N LYS A 71 11.67 1.61 -0.02
CA LYS A 71 10.98 2.83 0.44
C LYS A 71 9.47 2.70 0.27
N HIS A 72 8.72 3.15 1.26
CA HIS A 72 7.26 3.16 1.26
C HIS A 72 6.72 4.58 1.42
N TYR A 73 5.71 4.94 0.63
CA TYR A 73 4.99 6.20 0.73
C TYR A 73 3.49 5.96 0.85
N THR A 74 2.82 6.87 1.53
CA THR A 74 1.35 6.90 1.58
C THR A 74 0.87 8.18 0.92
N ILE A 75 -0.07 8.06 -0.01
CA ILE A 75 -0.65 9.19 -0.74
C ILE A 75 -2.14 9.24 -0.44
N ASN A 76 -2.61 10.42 -0.02
CA ASN A 76 -4.04 10.68 0.11
C ASN A 76 -4.58 11.18 -1.25
N PHE A 77 -5.48 10.42 -1.85
CA PHE A 77 -6.13 10.73 -3.12
C PHE A 77 -7.59 11.17 -2.95
N MET A 78 -8.08 11.31 -1.71
CA MET A 78 -9.47 11.71 -1.48
C MET A 78 -9.78 13.15 -1.90
N ASP A 79 -8.76 14.00 -2.04
CA ASP A 79 -8.89 15.44 -2.36
C ASP A 79 -8.61 15.74 -3.84
N LEU A 80 -8.41 14.71 -4.67
CA LEU A 80 -8.19 14.79 -6.13
C LEU A 80 -9.48 14.49 -6.89
#